data_AF-A0A920IQU6-F1
#
_entry.id   AF-A0A920IQU6-F1
#
_cell.length_a   1.000
_cell.length_b   1.000
_cell.length_c   1.000
_cell.angle_alpha   90.00
_cell.angle_beta   90.00
_cell.angle_gamma   90.00
#
_symmetry.space_group_name_H-M   'P 1'
#
loop_
_entity.id
_entity.type
_entity.pdbx_description
1 polymer ?
#
loop_
_entity_poly.entity_id
_entity_poly.type
_entity_poly.pdbx_seq_one_letter_code
_entity_poly.pdbx_strand_id
1 'polypeptide(L)' 'MNNKQRDEFNLQIRKILKQFGVKAHNLVAKRFESNASNCEISIKLEIDLKQIEEIKTIIKVE' A
#
# COMPACT_ATOMS: atom_id res chain seq x y z
N MET A 1 -13.22 23.87 -1.91
CA MET A 1 -13.50 23.04 -3.11
C MET A 1 -15.00 22.91 -3.29
N ASN A 2 -15.49 23.03 -4.53
CA ASN A 2 -16.86 22.67 -4.85
C ASN A 2 -17.03 21.13 -4.88
N ASN A 3 -18.27 20.64 -4.94
CA ASN A 3 -18.56 19.19 -4.89
C ASN A 3 -17.84 18.42 -6.01
N LYS A 4 -17.86 18.94 -7.24
CA LYS A 4 -17.19 18.30 -8.39
C LYS A 4 -15.68 18.19 -8.20
N GLN A 5 -15.02 19.25 -7.75
CA GLN A 5 -13.60 19.27 -7.44
C GLN A 5 -13.25 18.26 -6.33
N ARG A 6 -14.11 18.14 -5.32
CA ARG A 6 -13.95 17.15 -4.25
C ARG A 6 -14.04 15.71 -4.75
N ASP A 7 -14.97 15.44 -5.65
CA ASP A 7 -15.13 14.10 -6.22
C ASP A 7 -13.95 13.72 -7.11
N GLU A 8 -13.46 14.65 -7.93
CA GLU A 8 -12.27 14.48 -8.77
C GLU A 8 -11.02 14.25 -7.92
N PHE A 9 -10.81 15.06 -6.87
CA PHE A 9 -9.72 14.89 -5.91
C PHE A 9 -9.76 13.51 -5.23
N ASN A 10 -10.91 13.11 -4.71
CA ASN A 10 -11.09 11.80 -4.09
C ASN A 10 -10.87 10.65 -5.08
N LEU A 11 -11.24 10.83 -6.34
CA LEU A 11 -10.98 9.85 -7.39
C LEU A 11 -9.48 9.70 -7.66
N GLN A 12 -8.72 10.80 -7.70
CA GLN A 12 -7.27 10.76 -7.87
C GLN A 12 -6.59 10.01 -6.72
N ILE A 13 -6.96 10.31 -5.47
CA ILE A 13 -6.46 9.59 -4.29
C ILE A 13 -6.74 8.09 -4.41
N ARG A 14 -7.98 7.70 -4.72
CA ARG A 14 -8.34 6.28 -4.85
C ARG A 14 -7.55 5.58 -5.96
N LYS A 15 -7.30 6.24 -7.09
CA LYS A 15 -6.52 5.67 -8.20
C LYS A 15 -5.09 5.36 -7.78
N ILE A 16 -4.40 6.30 -7.12
CA ILE A 16 -3.01 6.07 -6.70
C ILE A 16 -2.91 5.00 -5.62
N LEU A 17 -3.82 5.00 -4.64
CA LEU A 17 -3.85 3.97 -3.59
C LEU A 17 -4.13 2.58 -4.16
N LYS A 18 -5.04 2.46 -5.14
CA LYS A 18 -5.30 1.18 -5.83
C LYS A 18 -4.06 0.69 -6.58
N GLN A 19 -3.39 1.56 -7.33
CA GLN A 19 -2.17 1.20 -8.06
C GLN A 19 -1.05 0.75 -7.11
N PHE A 20 -0.89 1.45 -5.98
CA PHE A 20 0.06 1.07 -4.95
C PHE A 20 -0.29 -0.31 -4.36
N GLY A 21 -1.55 -0.55 -3.98
CA GLY A 21 -2.00 -1.82 -3.42
C GLY A 21 -1.72 -3.01 -4.35
N VAL A 22 -1.99 -2.87 -5.65
CA VAL A 22 -1.68 -3.92 -6.65
C VAL A 22 -0.17 -4.18 -6.73
N LYS A 23 0.66 -3.12 -6.75
CA LYS A 23 2.12 -3.27 -6.79
C LYS A 23 2.66 -3.92 -5.51
N ALA A 24 2.18 -3.48 -4.35
CA ALA A 24 2.56 -4.03 -3.05
C ALA A 24 2.22 -5.53 -2.97
N HIS A 25 1.00 -5.91 -3.37
CA HIS A 25 0.61 -7.32 -3.46
C HIS A 25 1.60 -8.15 -4.29
N ASN A 26 1.94 -7.69 -5.49
CA ASN A 26 2.84 -8.42 -6.38
C ASN A 26 4.26 -8.54 -5.82
N LEU A 27 4.77 -7.52 -5.12
CA LEU A 27 6.08 -7.58 -4.46
C LEU A 27 6.10 -8.60 -3.33
N VAL A 28 5.05 -8.60 -2.52
CA VAL A 28 4.88 -9.54 -1.42
C VAL A 28 4.76 -10.97 -1.93
N ALA A 29 3.92 -11.21 -2.95
CA ALA A 29 3.76 -12.54 -3.56
C ALA A 29 5.09 -13.10 -4.11
N LYS A 30 5.87 -12.28 -4.84
CA LYS A 30 7.19 -12.66 -5.37
C LYS A 30 8.19 -13.07 -4.29
N ARG A 31 8.11 -12.48 -3.09
CA ARG A 31 8.96 -12.87 -1.97
C ARG A 31 8.69 -14.32 -1.54
N PHE A 32 7.47 -14.83 -1.71
CA PHE A 32 7.12 -16.22 -1.38
C PHE A 32 7.42 -17.21 -2.51
N GLU A 33 7.49 -16.76 -3.77
CA GLU A 33 7.94 -17.59 -4.90
C GLU A 33 9.39 -18.07 -4.72
N SER A 34 10.22 -17.27 -4.04
CA SER A 34 11.65 -17.54 -3.84
C SER A 34 12.00 -18.11 -2.46
N ASN A 35 11.13 -17.97 -1.46
CA ASN A 35 11.37 -18.47 -0.10
C ASN A 35 10.05 -18.59 0.69
N ALA A 36 9.70 -19.81 1.08
CA ALA A 36 8.46 -20.19 1.77
C ALA A 36 8.52 -20.00 3.30
N SER A 37 9.22 -18.98 3.79
CA SER A 37 9.27 -18.62 5.22
C SER A 37 8.24 -17.55 5.56
N ASN A 38 7.88 -17.44 6.84
CA ASN A 38 7.19 -16.25 7.36
C ASN A 38 7.93 -14.97 6.93
N CYS A 39 7.16 -13.91 6.68
CA CYS A 39 7.68 -12.62 6.21
C CYS A 39 7.08 -11.49 7.03
N GLU A 40 7.93 -10.67 7.64
CA GLU A 40 7.51 -9.38 8.18
C GLU A 40 7.37 -8.36 7.04
N ILE A 41 6.31 -7.57 7.08
CA ILE A 41 6.02 -6.53 6.09
C ILE A 41 5.64 -5.25 6.83
N SER A 42 6.17 -4.14 6.34
CA SER A 42 5.78 -2.80 6.74
C SER A 42 5.30 -2.01 5.53
N ILE A 43 4.18 -1.33 5.67
CA ILE A 43 3.67 -0.34 4.71
C ILE A 43 3.66 1.01 5.40
N LYS A 44 4.39 1.97 4.84
CA LYS A 44 4.48 3.35 5.34
C LYS A 44 3.81 4.30 4.36
N LEU A 45 3.02 5.23 4.89
CA LEU A 45 2.50 6.37 4.14
C LEU A 45 3.22 7.63 4.57
N GLU A 46 3.76 8.34 3.58
CA GLU A 46 4.39 9.65 3.76
C GLU A 46 3.60 10.70 2.98
N ILE A 47 3.40 11.87 3.60
CA ILE A 47 2.82 13.06 2.96
C ILE A 47 3.78 14.20 3.22
N ASP A 48 4.15 14.94 2.17
CA ASP A 48 5.15 16.02 2.25
C ASP A 48 6.47 15.58 2.90
N LEU A 49 6.91 14.36 2.57
CA LEU A 49 8.13 13.71 3.09
C LEU A 49 8.11 13.50 4.61
N LYS A 50 6.93 13.50 5.23
CA LYS A 50 6.74 13.18 6.65
C LYS A 50 5.99 11.87 6.76
N GLN A 51 6.56 10.92 7.50
CA GLN A 51 5.86 9.68 7.84
C GLN A 51 4.62 10.01 8.67
N ILE A 52 3.46 9.62 8.16
CA ILE A 52 2.17 9.84 8.81
C ILE A 52 1.74 8.57 9.55
N GLU A 53 1.86 7.42 8.88
CA GLU A 53 1.36 6.17 9.42
C GLU A 53 2.20 4.98 8.91
N GLU A 54 2.31 3.96 9.75
CA GLU A 54 2.98 2.70 9.43
C GLU A 54 2.13 1.52 9.90
N ILE A 55 1.85 0.60 8.97
CA ILE A 55 1.19 -0.66 9.26
C ILE A 55 2.25 -1.76 9.18
N LYS A 56 2.45 -2.48 10.29
CA LYS A 56 3.33 -3.65 10.36
C LYS A 56 2.53 -4.91 10.55
N THR A 57 2.93 -5.97 9.86
CA THR A 57 2.33 -7.30 10.03
C THR A 57 3.34 -8.39 9.69
N ILE A 58 3.07 -9.60 10.18
CA ILE A 58 3.79 -10.80 9.78
C ILE A 58 2.83 -11.66 8.98
N ILE A 59 3.18 -11.92 7.72
CA ILE A 59 2.51 -12.93 6.91
C ILE A 59 3.16 -14.28 7.21
N LYS A 60 2.33 -15.24 7.61
CA LYS A 60 2.75 -16.63 7.87
C LYS A 60 2.51 -17.49 6.64
N VAL A 61 3.43 -18.40 6.37
CA VAL A 61 3.23 -19.49 5.41
C VAL A 61 2.81 -20.69 6.24
N GLU A 62 1.54 -21.05 6.16
CA GLU A 62 1.00 -22.28 6.78
C GLU A 62 1.01 -23.43 5.78
#